data_AF-A0A3D5Q2U3-F1
#
_entry.id   AF-A0A3D5Q2U3-F1
#
_cell.length_a   1.000
_cell.length_b   1.000
_cell.length_c   1.000
_cell.angle_alpha   90.00
_cell.angle_beta   90.00
_cell.angle_gamma   90.00
#
_symmetry.space_group_name_H-M   'P 1'
#
loop_
_entity.id
_entity.type
_entity.pdbx_description
1 polymer ?
#
loop_
_entity_poly.entity_id
_entity_poly.type
_entity_poly.pdbx_seq_one_letter_code
_entity_poly.pdbx_strand_id
1 'polypeptide(L)'
;GSHDKTFEIPEDGIVRIVTEDGTVLTEHKVEQGDIWRACQTKDLPIRDWVRLAVNRARATGMPAVFWLDSERPHDAQLIKKVKTYLKDHDTEGLDIRIMAPVCAIRWTMER
;
A
#
# COMPACT_ATOMS: atom_id res chain seq x y z
N GLY A 1 10.93 -1.11 6.42
CA GLY A 1 12.39 -1.13 6.20
C GLY A 1 12.80 -0.08 5.19
N SER A 2 12.56 1.18 5.50
CA SER A 2 12.97 2.33 4.68
C SER A 2 14.20 3.05 5.26
N HIS A 3 14.70 2.63 6.43
CA HIS A 3 15.73 3.34 7.18
C HIS A 3 17.02 3.55 6.36
N ASP A 4 17.49 2.49 5.72
CA ASP A 4 18.62 2.46 4.78
C ASP A 4 18.37 3.24 3.47
N LYS A 5 17.15 3.71 3.25
CA LYS A 5 16.70 4.45 2.06
C LYS A 5 16.05 5.78 2.45
N THR A 6 16.44 6.34 3.59
CA THR A 6 15.98 7.63 4.10
C THR A 6 17.17 8.55 4.24
N PHE A 7 17.08 9.75 3.65
CA PHE A 7 18.18 10.70 3.58
C PHE A 7 17.65 12.10 3.92
N GLU A 8 18.43 12.84 4.69
CA GLU A 8 18.29 14.29 4.79
C GLU A 8 19.07 14.90 3.63
N ILE A 9 18.42 15.77 2.86
CA ILE A 9 18.96 16.31 1.61
C ILE A 9 19.99 17.40 1.92
N PRO A 10 21.23 17.30 1.42
CA PRO A 10 22.30 18.23 1.78
C PRO A 10 22.22 19.59 1.04
N GLU A 11 21.58 19.63 -0.13
CA GLU A 11 21.47 20.81 -0.99
C GLU A 11 20.26 20.69 -1.94
N ASP A 12 19.79 21.81 -2.47
CA ASP A 12 18.68 21.86 -3.43
C ASP A 12 19.00 21.08 -4.71
N GLY A 13 18.01 20.36 -5.23
CA GLY A 13 18.20 19.57 -6.44
C GLY A 13 17.07 18.63 -6.76
N ILE A 14 17.43 17.46 -7.28
CA ILE A 14 16.49 16.44 -7.75
C ILE A 14 16.96 15.05 -7.29
N VAL A 15 16.08 14.30 -6.64
CA VAL A 15 16.28 12.87 -6.35
C VAL A 15 15.56 12.03 -7.40
N ARG A 16 16.26 11.06 -7.98
CA ARG A 16 15.74 10.11 -8.97
C ARG A 16 15.97 8.67 -8.55
N ILE A 17 15.00 7.81 -8.86
CA ILE A 17 15.23 6.35 -8.89
C ILE A 17 15.36 5.95 -10.36
N VAL A 18 16.51 5.39 -10.72
CA VAL A 18 16.84 4.96 -12.09
C VAL A 18 17.05 3.46 -12.16
N THR A 19 16.66 2.84 -13.27
CA THR A 19 16.98 1.45 -13.60
C THR A 19 18.41 1.33 -14.13
N GLU A 20 18.90 0.09 -14.25
CA GLU A 20 20.24 -0.20 -14.78
C GLU A 20 20.45 0.31 -16.22
N ASP A 21 19.38 0.38 -17.03
CA ASP A 21 19.42 0.92 -18.40
C ASP A 21 19.27 2.46 -18.47
N GLY A 22 19.18 3.14 -17.32
CA GLY A 22 19.07 4.59 -17.22
C GLY A 22 17.64 5.14 -17.27
N THR A 23 16.61 4.30 -17.36
CA THR A 23 15.21 4.74 -17.31
C THR A 23 14.87 5.32 -15.94
N VAL A 24 14.32 6.54 -15.91
CA VAL A 24 13.86 7.20 -14.66
C VAL A 24 12.48 6.66 -14.29
N LEU A 25 12.37 6.05 -13.10
CA LEU A 25 11.11 5.50 -12.58
C LEU A 25 10.30 6.54 -11.79
N THR A 26 10.99 7.36 -10.99
CA THR A 26 10.39 8.46 -10.22
C THR A 26 11.41 9.56 -9.99
N GLU A 27 10.92 10.79 -9.89
CA GLU A 27 11.70 12.01 -9.74
C GLU A 27 10.99 12.94 -8.76
N HIS A 28 11.76 13.57 -7.86
CA HIS A 28 11.28 14.60 -6.94
C HIS A 28 12.27 15.76 -6.93
N LYS A 29 11.76 16.99 -7.08
CA LYS A 29 12.52 18.19 -6.70
C LYS A 29 12.60 18.23 -5.18
N VAL A 30 13.76 18.55 -4.65
CA VAL A 30 14.04 18.59 -3.21
C VAL A 30 14.83 19.85 -2.86
N GLU A 31 14.69 20.28 -1.62
CA GLU A 31 15.42 21.41 -1.04
C GLU A 31 16.34 20.93 0.09
N GLN A 32 17.34 21.75 0.44
CA GLN A 32 18.21 21.47 1.58
C GLN A 32 17.40 21.24 2.88
N GLY A 33 17.70 20.16 3.59
CA GLY A 33 17.02 19.78 4.83
C GLY A 33 15.75 18.94 4.63
N ASP A 34 15.29 18.74 3.39
CA ASP A 34 14.19 17.81 3.12
C ASP A 34 14.53 16.38 3.57
N ILE A 35 13.52 15.65 4.04
CA ILE A 35 13.66 14.22 4.34
C ILE A 35 13.07 13.41 3.18
N TRP A 36 13.94 12.89 2.34
CA TRP A 36 13.54 11.99 1.25
C TRP A 36 13.58 10.53 1.71
N ARG A 37 12.60 9.71 1.31
CA ARG A 37 12.58 8.28 1.62
C ARG A 37 11.98 7.41 0.53
N ALA A 38 12.46 6.17 0.43
CA ALA A 38 11.85 5.13 -0.39
C ALA A 38 11.39 3.91 0.43
N CYS A 39 10.24 3.36 0.03
CA CYS A 39 9.64 2.16 0.62
C CYS A 39 9.50 1.06 -0.44
N GLN A 40 9.57 -0.19 0.00
CA GLN A 40 9.36 -1.35 -0.85
C GLN A 40 8.48 -2.39 -0.15
N THR A 41 7.63 -3.04 -0.93
CA THR A 41 6.80 -4.16 -0.49
C THR A 41 6.83 -5.23 -1.58
N LYS A 42 7.22 -6.46 -1.23
CA LYS A 42 7.31 -7.57 -2.18
C LYS A 42 5.93 -8.17 -2.45
N ASP A 43 5.79 -8.81 -3.61
CA ASP A 43 4.52 -9.41 -4.06
C ASP A 43 4.03 -10.55 -3.17
N LEU A 44 4.93 -11.48 -2.82
CA LEU A 44 4.59 -12.65 -2.02
C LEU A 44 3.96 -12.30 -0.66
N PRO A 45 4.50 -11.34 0.12
CA PRO A 45 3.82 -10.84 1.32
C PRO A 45 2.41 -10.29 1.07
N ILE A 46 2.16 -9.63 -0.06
CA ILE A 46 0.83 -9.05 -0.36
C ILE A 46 -0.18 -10.16 -0.65
N ARG A 47 0.22 -11.20 -1.41
CA ARG A 47 -0.62 -12.38 -1.64
C ARG A 47 -1.01 -13.06 -0.33
N ASP A 48 -0.03 -13.29 0.55
CA ASP A 48 -0.29 -13.91 1.84
C ASP A 48 -1.16 -13.04 2.76
N TRP A 49 -0.95 -11.72 2.73
CA TRP A 49 -1.78 -10.76 3.46
C TRP A 49 -3.26 -10.80 3.04
N VAL A 50 -3.54 -10.88 1.73
CA VAL A 50 -4.92 -11.03 1.22
C VAL A 50 -5.51 -12.37 1.63
N ARG A 51 -4.75 -13.47 1.48
CA ARG A 51 -5.17 -14.81 1.92
C ARG A 51 -5.56 -14.81 3.40
N LEU A 52 -4.72 -14.20 4.26
CA LEU A 52 -4.98 -14.13 5.69
C LEU A 52 -6.25 -13.34 6.01
N ALA A 53 -6.47 -12.20 5.33
CA ALA A 53 -7.68 -11.39 5.52
C ALA A 53 -8.96 -12.19 5.19
N VAL A 54 -8.98 -12.89 4.05
CA VAL A 54 -10.12 -13.74 3.65
C VAL A 54 -10.34 -14.87 4.66
N ASN A 55 -9.26 -15.54 5.09
CA ASN A 55 -9.35 -16.63 6.06
C ASN A 55 -9.92 -16.16 7.40
N ARG A 56 -9.53 -14.96 7.87
CA ARG A 56 -10.04 -14.40 9.12
C ARG A 56 -11.51 -14.01 8.99
N ALA A 57 -11.90 -13.34 7.90
CA ALA A 57 -13.30 -12.99 7.64
C ALA A 57 -14.20 -14.22 7.63
N ARG A 58 -13.78 -15.29 6.93
CA ARG A 58 -14.53 -16.55 6.86
C ARG A 58 -14.59 -17.28 8.20
N ALA A 59 -13.49 -17.31 8.94
CA ALA A 59 -13.43 -18.02 10.23
C ALA A 59 -14.26 -17.35 11.33
N THR A 60 -14.47 -16.04 11.29
CA THR A 60 -15.20 -15.31 12.34
C THR A 60 -16.58 -14.84 11.91
N GLY A 61 -16.88 -14.83 10.62
CA GLY A 61 -18.08 -14.19 10.07
C GLY A 61 -18.06 -12.65 10.19
N MET A 62 -16.94 -12.06 10.61
CA MET A 62 -16.82 -10.60 10.69
C MET A 62 -16.48 -10.02 9.32
N PRO A 63 -17.04 -8.84 8.97
CA PRO A 63 -16.59 -8.12 7.79
C PRO A 63 -15.09 -7.79 7.84
N ALA A 64 -14.43 -7.77 6.69
CA ALA A 64 -13.05 -7.34 6.55
C ALA A 64 -12.97 -6.07 5.69
N VAL A 65 -12.24 -5.07 6.18
CA VAL A 65 -12.00 -3.83 5.44
C VAL A 65 -10.50 -3.71 5.19
N PHE A 66 -10.12 -3.51 3.93
CA PHE A 66 -8.77 -3.09 3.53
C PHE A 66 -8.70 -1.56 3.57
N TRP A 67 -7.85 -1.02 4.44
CA TRP A 67 -7.73 0.42 4.70
C TRP A 67 -6.69 0.99 3.74
N LEU A 68 -7.12 1.37 2.54
CA LEU A 68 -6.26 1.79 1.43
C LEU A 68 -6.84 3.05 0.80
N ASP A 69 -6.02 4.08 0.69
CA ASP A 69 -6.39 5.37 0.11
C ASP A 69 -6.04 5.44 -1.38
N SER A 70 -7.03 5.58 -2.26
CA SER A 70 -6.77 5.70 -3.70
C SER A 70 -5.99 6.96 -4.09
N GLU A 71 -5.98 7.99 -3.24
CA GLU A 71 -5.20 9.22 -3.48
C GLU A 71 -3.71 9.05 -3.17
N ARG A 72 -3.33 7.97 -2.47
CA ARG A 72 -1.94 7.64 -2.18
C ARG A 72 -1.38 6.72 -3.27
N PRO A 73 -0.32 7.10 -4.01
CA PRO A 73 0.22 6.27 -5.10
C PRO A 73 0.62 4.85 -4.67
N HIS A 74 1.14 4.69 -3.44
CA HIS A 74 1.46 3.38 -2.87
C HIS A 74 0.21 2.50 -2.71
N ASP A 75 -0.81 3.02 -2.04
CA ASP A 75 -2.05 2.32 -1.75
C ASP A 75 -2.81 2.02 -3.05
N ALA A 76 -2.80 2.93 -4.04
CA ALA A 76 -3.38 2.67 -5.36
C ALA A 76 -2.79 1.42 -6.04
N GLN A 77 -1.48 1.15 -5.89
CA GLN A 77 -0.88 -0.10 -6.39
C GLN A 77 -1.29 -1.31 -5.54
N LEU A 78 -1.41 -1.15 -4.21
CA LEU A 78 -1.92 -2.21 -3.34
C LEU A 78 -3.37 -2.57 -3.67
N ILE A 79 -4.24 -1.60 -3.94
CA ILE A 79 -5.64 -1.82 -4.32
C ILE A 79 -5.73 -2.71 -5.56
N LYS A 80 -4.88 -2.46 -6.58
CA LYS A 80 -4.83 -3.32 -7.77
C LYS A 80 -4.49 -4.76 -7.40
N LYS A 81 -3.48 -4.96 -6.56
CA LYS A 81 -3.05 -6.30 -6.11
C LYS A 81 -4.11 -6.99 -5.26
N VAL A 82 -4.73 -6.29 -4.31
CA VAL A 82 -5.84 -6.80 -3.50
C VAL A 82 -6.99 -7.25 -4.39
N LYS A 83 -7.43 -6.42 -5.34
CA LYS A 83 -8.50 -6.77 -6.29
C LYS A 83 -8.14 -7.97 -7.16
N THR A 84 -6.87 -8.12 -7.54
CA THR A 84 -6.42 -9.30 -8.28
C THR A 84 -6.48 -10.56 -7.41
N TYR A 85 -5.86 -10.54 -6.22
CA TYR A 85 -5.73 -11.74 -5.40
C TYR A 85 -7.01 -12.15 -4.68
N LEU A 86 -7.96 -11.22 -4.46
CA LEU A 86 -9.29 -11.61 -3.98
C LEU A 86 -10.01 -12.57 -4.94
N LYS A 87 -9.68 -12.56 -6.24
CA LYS A 87 -10.24 -13.50 -7.23
C LYS A 87 -9.70 -14.93 -7.08
N ASP A 88 -8.58 -15.10 -6.40
CA ASP A 88 -7.96 -16.40 -6.15
C ASP A 88 -8.58 -17.11 -4.92
N HIS A 89 -9.56 -16.47 -4.26
CA HIS A 89 -10.19 -16.98 -3.05
C HIS A 89 -11.71 -17.05 -3.18
N ASP A 90 -12.32 -18.02 -2.50
CA ASP A 90 -13.76 -18.03 -2.29
C ASP A 90 -14.13 -16.88 -1.33
N THR A 91 -14.82 -15.89 -1.88
CA THR A 91 -15.33 -14.71 -1.16
C THR A 91 -16.85 -14.70 -1.07
N GLU A 92 -17.52 -15.77 -1.50
CA GLU A 92 -18.97 -15.88 -1.41
C GLU A 92 -19.42 -15.84 0.06
N GLY A 93 -20.43 -15.01 0.33
CA GLY A 93 -20.96 -14.78 1.68
C GLY A 93 -20.09 -13.91 2.58
N LEU A 94 -18.96 -13.39 2.11
CA LEU A 94 -18.09 -12.51 2.91
C LEU A 94 -18.34 -11.02 2.59
N ASP A 95 -18.42 -10.19 3.63
CA ASP A 95 -18.41 -8.72 3.49
C ASP A 95 -16.96 -8.21 3.48
N ILE A 96 -16.37 -8.08 2.29
CA ILE A 96 -15.01 -7.57 2.09
C ILE A 96 -15.07 -6.23 1.36
N ARG A 97 -14.44 -5.20 1.95
CA ARG A 97 -14.47 -3.83 1.43
C ARG A 97 -13.07 -3.25 1.31
N ILE A 98 -12.94 -2.26 0.43
CA ILE A 98 -11.75 -1.40 0.34
C ILE A 98 -12.21 0.04 0.59
N MET A 99 -11.62 0.71 1.58
CA MET A 99 -11.98 2.07 1.96
C MET A 99 -10.73 2.88 2.31
N ALA A 100 -10.75 4.18 2.02
CA ALA A 100 -9.73 5.09 2.55
C ALA A 100 -9.71 5.03 4.09
N PRO A 101 -8.54 5.18 4.75
CA PRO A 101 -8.41 5.02 6.19
C PRO A 101 -9.44 5.83 7.01
N VAL A 102 -9.73 7.07 6.61
CA VAL A 102 -10.70 7.95 7.28
C VAL A 102 -12.14 7.41 7.17
N CYS A 103 -12.50 6.83 6.03
CA CYS A 103 -13.81 6.20 5.85
C CYS A 103 -13.89 4.86 6.61
N ALA A 104 -12.81 4.08 6.57
CA ALA A 104 -12.72 2.78 7.21
C ALA A 104 -12.84 2.89 8.74
N ILE A 105 -12.17 3.87 9.37
CA ILE A 105 -12.27 4.09 10.81
C ILE A 105 -13.67 4.50 11.22
N ARG A 106 -14.31 5.42 10.48
CA ARG A 106 -15.67 5.86 10.76
C ARG A 106 -16.65 4.69 10.69
N TRP A 107 -16.61 3.92 9.60
CA TRP A 107 -17.46 2.74 9.43
C TRP A 107 -17.24 1.69 10.53
N THR A 108 -16.00 1.52 10.99
CA THR A 108 -15.67 0.58 12.05
C THR A 108 -16.22 1.03 13.40
N MET A 109 -16.16 2.33 13.71
CA MET A 109 -16.64 2.88 14.99
C MET A 109 -18.17 3.02 15.08
N GLU A 110 -18.86 3.11 13.95
CA GLU A 110 -20.33 3.22 13.90
C GLU A 110 -21.06 1.87 14.11
N ARG A 111 -20.34 0.74 14.07
CA ARG A 111 -20.88 -0.62 14.17
C ARG A 111 -20.76 -1.19 15.58
#